data_AF-A0AAN9A148-F1
#
_entry.id   AF-A0AAN9A148-F1
#
_cell.length_a   1.000
_cell.length_b   1.000
_cell.length_c   1.000
_cell.angle_alpha   90.00
_cell.angle_beta   90.00
_cell.angle_gamma   90.00
#
_symmetry.space_group_name_H-M   'P 1'
#
loop_
_entity.id
_entity.type
_entity.pdbx_description
1 polymer ?
#
loop_
_entity_poly.entity_id
_entity_poly.type
_entity_poly.pdbx_seq_one_letter_code
_entity_poly.pdbx_strand_id
1 'polypeptide(L)'
;MAFYGEPQFSTVGDTFIVGCEFGKSIVYRDTTFHNNPDATNPKFNTKYGMYEPNCGLSNVYMSWGHDEYMYHVLKHNKSTLPEEGLYMIRFHSFYPWHAGGDYMHLCSNKDLEMLPWIKEFNKFDLYTKKEKIPDIEDIMPYYQSLIDKYCPGKLK
;
A
#
# COMPACT_ATOMS: atom_id res chain seq x y z
N MET A 1 12.73 0.13 7.76
CA MET A 1 12.34 -1.28 7.97
C MET A 1 13.46 -2.23 7.54
N ALA A 2 13.76 -2.39 6.26
CA ALA A 2 14.85 -3.27 5.80
C ALA A 2 16.22 -2.94 6.44
N PHE A 3 16.58 -1.65 6.52
CA PHE A 3 17.82 -1.22 7.20
C PHE A 3 17.79 -1.36 8.74
N TYR A 4 16.66 -1.76 9.32
CA TYR A 4 16.50 -2.07 10.74
C TYR A 4 16.49 -3.58 11.01
N GLY A 5 16.89 -4.40 10.04
CA GLY A 5 17.00 -5.85 10.18
C GLY A 5 15.73 -6.63 9.81
N GLU A 6 14.65 -5.95 9.41
CA GLU A 6 13.45 -6.61 8.91
C GLU A 6 13.74 -7.32 7.57
N PRO A 7 13.26 -8.56 7.38
CA PRO A 7 13.41 -9.24 6.10
C PRO A 7 12.64 -8.49 5.00
N GLN A 8 13.09 -8.62 3.75
CA GLN A 8 12.47 -7.87 2.65
C GLN A 8 11.00 -8.24 2.43
N PHE A 9 10.59 -9.49 2.66
CA PHE A 9 9.20 -9.91 2.51
C PHE A 9 8.24 -9.24 3.51
N SER A 10 8.74 -8.68 4.62
CA SER A 10 7.97 -7.88 5.57
C SER A 10 8.13 -6.37 5.35
N THR A 11 8.75 -5.96 4.23
CA THR A 11 9.05 -4.56 3.91
C THR A 11 8.56 -4.13 2.53
N VAL A 12 8.85 -4.90 1.47
CA VAL A 12 8.58 -4.54 0.06
C VAL A 12 7.61 -5.50 -0.60
N GLY A 13 7.15 -5.14 -1.81
CA GLY A 13 6.36 -6.00 -2.68
C GLY A 13 4.86 -5.69 -2.64
N ASP A 14 4.13 -6.37 -3.53
CA ASP A 14 2.68 -6.24 -3.63
C ASP A 14 2.02 -6.64 -2.30
N THR A 15 1.02 -5.86 -1.89
CA THR A 15 0.26 -6.08 -0.66
C THR A 15 -1.06 -6.79 -0.95
N PHE A 16 -1.60 -7.45 0.08
CA PHE A 16 -2.89 -8.11 0.05
C PHE A 16 -3.56 -8.00 1.42
N ILE A 17 -4.88 -8.20 1.48
CA ILE A 17 -5.60 -8.21 2.75
C ILE A 17 -5.37 -9.55 3.45
N VAL A 18 -4.95 -9.52 4.70
CA VAL A 18 -4.82 -10.72 5.56
C VAL A 18 -6.15 -10.98 6.28
N GLY A 19 -6.38 -12.21 6.77
CA GLY A 19 -7.58 -12.53 7.53
C GLY A 19 -8.87 -12.66 6.71
N CYS A 20 -8.77 -12.75 5.37
CA CYS A 20 -9.83 -13.20 4.47
C CYS A 20 -9.22 -13.99 3.30
N GLU A 21 -10.08 -14.55 2.44
CA GLU A 21 -9.65 -15.31 1.27
C GLU A 21 -8.70 -14.50 0.37
N PHE A 22 -7.55 -15.11 0.03
CA PHE A 22 -6.55 -14.51 -0.83
C PHE A 22 -7.09 -14.27 -2.26
N GLY A 23 -7.09 -13.01 -2.68
CA GLY A 23 -7.48 -12.56 -4.02
C GLY A 23 -6.77 -13.31 -5.15
N LYS A 24 -7.48 -13.56 -6.25
CA LYS A 24 -7.01 -14.41 -7.35
C LYS A 24 -5.87 -13.78 -8.16
N SER A 25 -5.81 -12.45 -8.19
CA SER A 25 -4.81 -11.67 -8.93
C SER A 25 -3.52 -11.43 -8.12
N ILE A 26 -3.43 -11.91 -6.88
CA ILE A 26 -2.16 -11.87 -6.13
C ILE A 26 -1.09 -12.62 -6.92
N VAL A 27 0.08 -11.99 -7.05
CA VAL A 27 1.21 -12.55 -7.77
C VAL A 27 1.64 -13.87 -7.11
N TYR A 28 1.74 -14.94 -7.92
CA TYR A 28 2.04 -16.31 -7.49
C TYR A 28 1.06 -16.94 -6.47
N ARG A 29 -0.17 -16.42 -6.37
CA ARG A 29 -1.19 -16.91 -5.41
C ARG A 29 -1.30 -18.44 -5.33
N ASP A 30 -1.35 -19.11 -6.49
CA ASP A 30 -1.58 -20.56 -6.58
C ASP A 30 -0.38 -21.40 -6.11
N THR A 31 0.82 -20.83 -6.02
CA THR A 31 2.04 -21.57 -5.71
C THR A 31 2.67 -21.20 -4.38
N THR A 32 2.30 -20.07 -3.75
CA THR A 32 3.01 -19.54 -2.57
C THR A 32 2.23 -19.56 -1.26
N PHE A 33 0.90 -19.69 -1.29
CA PHE A 33 0.07 -19.56 -0.07
C PHE A 33 -0.24 -20.89 0.65
N HIS A 34 0.13 -22.04 0.08
CA HIS A 34 -0.22 -23.36 0.60
C HIS A 34 0.30 -23.65 2.02
N ASN A 35 1.40 -23.00 2.44
CA ASN A 35 1.96 -23.14 3.79
C ASN A 35 1.56 -21.99 4.74
N ASN A 36 0.75 -21.03 4.28
CA ASN A 36 0.25 -19.99 5.16
C ASN A 36 -0.84 -20.61 6.07
N PRO A 37 -0.71 -20.55 7.41
CA PRO A 37 -1.68 -21.17 8.32
C PRO A 37 -3.10 -20.63 8.15
N ASP A 38 -3.26 -19.39 7.68
CA ASP A 38 -4.56 -18.78 7.46
C ASP A 38 -5.28 -19.34 6.23
N ALA A 39 -4.56 -19.95 5.28
CA ALA A 39 -5.15 -20.54 4.07
C ALA A 39 -6.13 -21.69 4.40
N THR A 40 -5.88 -22.40 5.50
CA THR A 40 -6.73 -23.51 5.97
C THR A 40 -7.61 -23.13 7.17
N ASN A 41 -7.47 -21.92 7.69
CA ASN A 41 -8.22 -21.48 8.87
C ASN A 41 -9.63 -21.01 8.48
N PRO A 42 -10.71 -21.65 8.94
CA PRO A 42 -12.09 -21.30 8.56
C PRO A 42 -12.50 -19.88 8.96
N LYS A 43 -11.77 -19.23 9.89
CA LYS A 43 -11.99 -17.82 10.25
C LYS A 43 -11.45 -16.85 9.21
N PHE A 44 -10.48 -17.26 8.41
CA PHE A 44 -9.69 -16.38 7.55
C PHE A 44 -9.68 -16.81 6.08
N ASN A 45 -10.14 -18.02 5.73
CA ASN A 45 -10.14 -18.50 4.36
C ASN A 45 -11.51 -18.41 3.65
N THR A 46 -12.41 -17.59 4.17
CA THR A 46 -13.70 -17.28 3.51
C THR A 46 -13.64 -15.90 2.86
N LYS A 47 -14.55 -15.64 1.91
CA LYS A 47 -14.62 -14.38 1.15
C LYS A 47 -14.45 -13.11 2.02
N TYR A 48 -15.10 -13.09 3.18
CA TYR A 48 -15.02 -11.96 4.11
C TYR A 48 -14.07 -12.23 5.29
N GLY A 49 -13.84 -13.50 5.63
CA GLY A 49 -13.00 -13.88 6.76
C GLY A 49 -13.47 -13.20 8.04
N MET A 50 -12.61 -12.36 8.63
CA MET A 50 -12.93 -11.59 9.84
C MET A 50 -13.54 -10.20 9.60
N TYR A 51 -13.84 -9.84 8.35
CA TYR A 51 -14.34 -8.51 7.99
C TYR A 51 -15.84 -8.49 7.71
N GLU A 52 -16.44 -7.32 7.87
CA GLU A 52 -17.80 -7.06 7.38
C GLU A 52 -17.76 -6.67 5.88
N PRO A 53 -18.83 -6.96 5.11
CA PRO A 53 -18.96 -6.49 3.74
C PRO A 53 -18.85 -4.97 3.65
N ASN A 54 -18.10 -4.47 2.66
CA ASN A 54 -17.91 -3.03 2.40
C ASN A 54 -17.43 -2.22 3.62
N CYS A 55 -16.70 -2.85 4.55
CA CYS A 55 -16.18 -2.19 5.75
C CYS A 55 -15.21 -1.04 5.45
N GLY A 56 -14.67 -0.98 4.23
CA GLY A 56 -13.74 0.03 3.78
C GLY A 56 -12.29 -0.38 4.04
N LEU A 57 -11.41 -0.04 3.10
CA LEU A 57 -9.99 -0.42 3.18
C LEU A 57 -9.26 0.23 4.38
N SER A 58 -9.83 1.27 4.99
CA SER A 58 -9.31 1.82 6.25
C SER A 58 -9.50 0.88 7.45
N ASN A 59 -10.39 -0.10 7.36
CA ASN A 59 -10.78 -1.02 8.44
C ASN A 59 -10.31 -2.47 8.19
N VAL A 60 -9.47 -2.69 7.18
CA VAL A 60 -8.87 -4.01 6.93
C VAL A 60 -7.43 -4.03 7.41
N TYR A 61 -6.91 -5.22 7.69
CA TYR A 61 -5.49 -5.42 7.88
C TYR A 61 -4.85 -5.79 6.55
N MET A 62 -3.92 -4.94 6.12
CA MET A 62 -3.03 -5.22 4.98
C MET A 62 -1.85 -6.09 5.45
N SER A 63 -1.30 -6.91 4.55
CA SER A 63 0.02 -7.51 4.74
C SER A 63 1.04 -6.40 5.06
N TRP A 64 1.79 -6.58 6.15
CA TRP A 64 2.69 -5.53 6.65
C TRP A 64 3.83 -5.22 5.67
N GLY A 65 4.11 -3.93 5.49
CA GLY A 65 5.14 -3.44 4.58
C GLY A 65 5.26 -1.92 4.60
N HIS A 66 6.01 -1.39 3.63
CA HIS A 66 6.34 0.02 3.54
C HIS A 66 5.13 0.96 3.37
N ASP A 67 4.05 0.53 2.72
CA ASP A 67 2.82 1.31 2.56
C ASP A 67 2.21 1.74 3.90
N GLU A 68 1.83 0.77 4.73
CA GLU A 68 1.19 1.01 6.04
C GLU A 68 2.15 1.71 7.00
N TYR A 69 3.42 1.30 6.97
CA TYR A 69 4.47 1.94 7.75
C TYR A 69 4.61 3.43 7.41
N MET A 70 4.77 3.79 6.14
CA MET A 70 4.98 5.17 5.72
C MET A 70 3.72 6.02 5.94
N TYR A 71 2.54 5.46 5.71
CA TYR A 71 1.28 6.11 6.06
C TYR A 71 1.26 6.50 7.55
N HIS A 72 1.59 5.56 8.44
CA HIS A 72 1.62 5.85 9.87
C HIS A 72 2.73 6.83 10.27
N VAL A 73 3.91 6.77 9.66
CA VAL A 73 4.98 7.76 9.88
C VAL A 73 4.50 9.16 9.52
N LEU A 74 3.86 9.34 8.36
CA LEU A 74 3.33 10.64 7.93
C LEU A 74 2.22 11.14 8.84
N LYS A 75 1.30 10.26 9.25
CA LYS A 75 0.23 10.60 10.20
C LYS A 75 0.78 10.97 11.57
N HIS A 76 1.73 10.20 12.10
CA HIS A 76 2.37 10.45 13.39
C HIS A 76 3.10 11.79 13.41
N ASN A 77 3.83 12.08 12.32
CA ASN A 77 4.57 13.33 12.15
C ASN A 77 3.69 14.50 11.66
N LYS A 78 2.36 14.32 11.61
CA LYS A 78 1.39 15.37 11.26
C LYS A 78 1.69 16.03 9.91
N SER A 79 2.09 15.24 8.92
CA SER A 79 2.25 15.74 7.55
C SER A 79 0.98 16.45 7.08
N THR A 80 1.16 17.52 6.30
CA THR A 80 0.07 18.32 5.73
C THR A 80 -0.26 17.91 4.29
N LEU A 81 0.22 16.74 3.85
CA LEU A 81 -0.21 16.15 2.58
C LEU A 81 -1.74 16.01 2.56
N PRO A 82 -2.37 16.23 1.39
CA PRO A 82 -3.79 16.01 1.23
C PRO A 82 -4.14 14.53 1.44
N GLU A 83 -5.41 14.26 1.72
CA GLU A 83 -5.87 12.91 2.04
C GLU A 83 -5.58 11.92 0.91
N GLU A 84 -5.77 12.33 -0.35
CA GLU A 84 -5.47 11.56 -1.54
C GLU A 84 -3.98 11.15 -1.59
N GLY A 85 -3.08 12.06 -1.20
CA GLY A 85 -1.64 11.78 -1.12
C GLY A 85 -1.32 10.69 -0.11
N LEU A 86 -1.90 10.78 1.08
CA LEU A 86 -1.73 9.77 2.12
C LEU A 86 -2.37 8.42 1.73
N TYR A 87 -3.52 8.47 1.05
CA TYR A 87 -4.24 7.30 0.60
C TYR A 87 -3.47 6.56 -0.51
N MET A 88 -2.89 7.29 -1.47
CA MET A 88 -2.00 6.73 -2.48
C MET A 88 -0.80 6.02 -1.82
N ILE A 89 -0.12 6.66 -0.87
CA ILE A 89 1.02 6.04 -0.16
C ILE A 89 0.61 4.75 0.55
N ARG A 90 -0.57 4.73 1.19
CA ARG A 90 -1.05 3.57 1.96
C ARG A 90 -1.44 2.36 1.10
N PHE A 91 -1.76 2.56 -0.18
CA PHE A 91 -2.33 1.49 -1.01
C PHE A 91 -1.69 1.37 -2.40
N HIS A 92 -0.57 2.05 -2.67
CA HIS A 92 0.09 1.99 -3.98
C HIS A 92 0.67 0.61 -4.32
N SER A 93 0.96 -0.21 -3.31
CA SER A 93 1.38 -1.59 -3.50
C SER A 93 0.20 -2.57 -3.55
N PHE A 94 -1.06 -2.11 -3.41
CA PHE A 94 -2.23 -2.98 -3.37
C PHE A 94 -2.72 -3.37 -4.78
N TYR A 95 -1.82 -3.94 -5.58
CA TYR A 95 -2.04 -4.31 -6.97
C TYR A 95 -3.28 -5.19 -7.21
N PRO A 96 -3.55 -6.22 -6.37
CA PRO A 96 -4.77 -7.00 -6.52
C PRO A 96 -6.04 -6.16 -6.59
N TRP A 97 -6.09 -5.06 -5.85
CA TRP A 97 -7.22 -4.14 -5.88
C TRP A 97 -7.14 -3.17 -7.07
N HIS A 98 -6.12 -2.31 -7.12
CA HIS A 98 -6.14 -1.18 -8.06
C HIS A 98 -5.83 -1.57 -9.52
N ALA A 99 -5.19 -2.72 -9.75
CA ALA A 99 -4.92 -3.26 -11.08
C ALA A 99 -5.70 -4.55 -11.36
N GLY A 100 -5.79 -5.46 -10.37
CA GLY A 100 -6.42 -6.77 -10.52
C GLY A 100 -7.95 -6.79 -10.40
N GLY A 101 -8.55 -5.78 -9.75
CA GLY A 101 -10.00 -5.70 -9.52
C GLY A 101 -10.53 -6.63 -8.42
N ASP A 102 -9.65 -7.28 -7.65
CA ASP A 102 -10.02 -8.05 -6.47
C ASP A 102 -10.42 -7.13 -5.29
N TYR A 103 -10.96 -7.73 -4.23
CA TYR A 103 -11.28 -7.07 -2.95
C TYR A 103 -12.34 -5.96 -3.00
N MET A 104 -13.03 -5.79 -4.13
CA MET A 104 -14.13 -4.82 -4.26
C MET A 104 -15.27 -5.05 -3.25
N HIS A 105 -15.45 -6.28 -2.75
CA HIS A 105 -16.43 -6.61 -1.72
C HIS A 105 -16.09 -6.07 -0.32
N LEU A 106 -14.87 -5.57 -0.11
CA LEU A 106 -14.45 -4.90 1.12
C LEU A 106 -14.34 -3.38 0.97
N CYS A 107 -14.38 -2.88 -0.27
CA CYS A 107 -14.29 -1.45 -0.56
C CYS A 107 -15.57 -0.71 -0.14
N SER A 108 -15.38 0.45 0.47
CA SER A 108 -16.39 1.49 0.73
C SER A 108 -16.49 2.47 -0.46
N ASN A 109 -17.48 3.36 -0.45
CA ASN A 109 -17.62 4.39 -1.49
C ASN A 109 -16.38 5.28 -1.60
N LYS A 110 -15.74 5.61 -0.47
CA LYS A 110 -14.52 6.40 -0.44
C LYS A 110 -13.38 5.71 -1.17
N ASP A 111 -13.25 4.40 -1.02
CA ASP A 111 -12.19 3.64 -1.68
C ASP A 111 -12.40 3.67 -3.21
N LEU A 112 -13.65 3.61 -3.66
CA LEU A 112 -14.01 3.76 -5.08
C LEU A 112 -13.68 5.17 -5.61
N GLU A 113 -13.90 6.21 -4.82
CA GLU A 113 -13.54 7.60 -5.15
C GLU A 113 -12.01 7.82 -5.19
N MET A 114 -11.25 7.07 -4.39
CA MET A 114 -9.78 7.12 -4.34
C MET A 114 -9.10 6.31 -5.45
N LEU A 115 -9.80 5.33 -6.03
CA LEU A 115 -9.24 4.43 -7.04
C LEU A 115 -8.63 5.16 -8.26
N PRO A 116 -9.23 6.21 -8.84
CA PRO A 116 -8.61 6.98 -9.92
C PRO A 116 -7.28 7.63 -9.52
N TRP A 117 -7.16 8.13 -8.29
CA TRP A 117 -5.92 8.76 -7.80
C TRP A 117 -4.78 7.74 -7.73
N ILE A 118 -5.05 6.56 -7.17
CA ILE A 118 -4.06 5.48 -7.08
C ILE A 118 -3.65 4.99 -8.47
N LYS A 119 -4.61 4.79 -9.38
CA LYS A 119 -4.32 4.39 -10.76
C LYS A 119 -3.46 5.42 -11.48
N GLU A 120 -3.69 6.71 -11.24
CA GLU A 120 -2.87 7.76 -11.82
C GLU A 120 -1.44 7.76 -11.27
N PHE A 121 -1.29 7.70 -9.94
CA PHE A 121 0.02 7.60 -9.29
C PHE A 121 0.80 6.36 -9.75
N ASN A 122 0.13 5.20 -9.86
CA ASN A 122 0.76 3.94 -10.24
C ASN A 122 1.41 4.00 -11.63
N LYS A 123 0.89 4.82 -12.57
CA LYS A 123 1.55 5.02 -13.87
C LYS A 123 2.94 5.63 -13.70
N PHE A 124 3.08 6.60 -12.80
CA PHE A 124 4.38 7.23 -12.56
C PHE A 124 5.31 6.31 -11.77
N ASP A 125 4.83 5.66 -10.72
CA ASP A 125 5.63 4.67 -9.97
C ASP A 125 6.15 3.56 -10.90
N LEU A 126 5.30 2.99 -11.75
CA LEU A 126 5.68 1.87 -12.59
C LEU A 126 6.55 2.29 -13.79
N TYR A 127 6.10 3.28 -14.57
CA TYR A 127 6.68 3.56 -15.89
C TYR A 127 7.79 4.61 -15.90
N THR A 128 8.11 5.23 -14.77
CA THR A 128 9.30 6.10 -14.66
C THR A 128 10.58 5.34 -14.29
N LYS A 129 10.46 4.05 -13.91
CA LYS A 129 11.58 3.15 -13.63
C LYS A 129 12.43 2.95 -14.89
N LYS A 130 13.64 3.49 -14.88
CA LYS A 130 14.59 3.44 -16.00
C LYS A 130 16.03 3.41 -15.47
N GLU A 131 16.96 2.90 -16.28
CA GLU A 131 18.39 2.81 -15.90
C GLU A 131 19.03 4.18 -15.69
N LYS A 132 18.62 5.19 -16.49
CA LYS A 132 19.16 6.55 -16.37
C LYS A 132 18.62 7.25 -15.13
N ILE A 133 19.49 7.42 -14.14
CA ILE A 133 19.23 8.16 -12.91
C ILE A 133 19.18 9.67 -13.21
N PRO A 134 18.24 10.44 -12.64
CA PRO A 134 18.23 11.90 -12.74
C PRO A 134 19.43 12.53 -12.02
N ASP A 135 19.77 13.76 -12.41
CA ASP A 135 20.75 14.55 -11.67
C ASP A 135 20.14 14.94 -10.30
N ILE A 136 20.66 14.34 -9.23
CA ILE A 136 20.12 14.53 -7.88
C ILE A 136 20.40 15.94 -7.35
N GLU A 137 21.56 16.53 -7.69
CA GLU A 137 21.92 17.86 -7.20
C GLU A 137 21.01 18.94 -7.77
N ASP A 138 20.60 18.78 -9.03
CA ASP A 138 19.69 19.71 -9.73
C ASP A 138 18.26 19.66 -9.16
N ILE A 139 17.73 18.47 -8.86
CA ILE A 139 16.35 18.32 -8.38
C ILE A 139 16.19 18.52 -6.87
N MET A 140 17.26 18.34 -6.09
CA MET A 140 17.20 18.36 -4.62
C MET A 140 16.63 19.66 -4.05
N PRO A 141 16.97 20.88 -4.53
CA PRO A 141 16.38 22.12 -4.01
C PRO A 141 14.85 22.17 -4.17
N TYR A 142 14.34 21.66 -5.30
CA TYR A 142 12.89 21.60 -5.53
C TYR A 142 12.20 20.65 -4.54
N TYR A 143 12.69 19.41 -4.40
CA TYR A 143 12.10 18.45 -3.47
C TYR A 143 12.25 18.88 -2.00
N GLN A 144 13.35 19.54 -1.63
CA GLN A 144 13.51 20.10 -0.29
C GLN A 144 12.44 21.15 -0.01
N SER A 145 12.11 22.02 -0.97
CA SER A 145 11.03 23.01 -0.79
C SER A 145 9.66 22.36 -0.53
N LEU A 146 9.41 21.17 -1.11
CA LEU A 146 8.20 20.39 -0.86
C LEU A 146 8.24 19.74 0.53
N ILE A 147 9.39 19.20 0.95
CA ILE A 147 9.59 18.66 2.31
C ILE A 147 9.32 19.75 3.35
N ASP A 148 9.91 20.94 3.17
CA ASP A 148 9.72 22.07 4.08
C ASP A 148 8.26 22.53 4.18
N LYS A 149 7.48 22.33 3.11
CA LYS A 149 6.06 22.65 3.07
C LYS A 149 5.19 21.57 3.73
N TYR A 150 5.47 20.29 3.47
CA TYR A 150 4.53 19.20 3.77
C TYR A 150 4.93 18.30 4.95
N CYS A 151 6.21 18.25 5.30
CA CYS A 151 6.75 17.46 6.39
C CYS A 151 8.11 18.02 6.88
N PRO A 152 8.14 19.29 7.35
CA PRO A 152 9.39 19.97 7.67
C PRO A 152 10.12 19.39 8.88
N GLY A 153 11.43 19.63 8.90
CA GLY A 153 12.28 19.35 10.06
C GLY A 153 12.63 17.87 10.23
N LYS A 154 13.13 17.53 11.42
CA LYS A 154 13.52 16.16 11.77
C LYS A 154 12.29 15.37 12.22
N LEU A 155 11.90 14.37 11.41
CA LEU A 155 10.78 13.48 11.69
C LEU A 155 11.18 12.33 12.63
N LYS A 156 10.17 11.66 13.19
CA LYS A 156 10.30 10.49 14.08
C LYS A 156 9.83 9.22 13.42
#